data_AF-A0A7C5E8S3-F1
#
_entry.id   AF-A0A7C5E8S3-F1
#
_cell.length_a   1.000
_cell.length_b   1.000
_cell.length_c   1.000
_cell.angle_alpha   90.00
_cell.angle_beta   90.00
_cell.angle_gamma   90.00
#
_symmetry.space_group_name_H-M   'P 1'
#
loop_
_entity.id
_entity.type
_entity.pdbx_description
1 polymer ?
#
loop_
_entity_poly.entity_id
_entity_poly.type
_entity_poly.pdbx_seq_one_letter_code
_entity_poly.pdbx_strand_id
1 'polypeptide(L)' 'MYSIYRLNANELDAEFVEGLKTLFKDKEIEIAVYEVDETDYLTRSEANKKRLLAAMKNVEQKHDLVEVNLADLQ' A
#
# COMPACT_ATOMS: atom_id res chain seq x y z
N MET A 1 -15.46 9.99 -10.25
CA MET A 1 -15.14 8.95 -9.26
C MET A 1 -13.70 8.55 -9.52
N TYR A 2 -12.83 8.66 -8.52
CA TYR A 2 -11.42 8.31 -8.64
C TYR A 2 -11.15 7.13 -7.72
N SER A 3 -10.68 6.03 -8.27
CA SER A 3 -10.45 4.77 -7.56
C SER A 3 -9.02 4.32 -7.84
N ILE A 4 -8.27 4.01 -6.78
CA ILE A 4 -6.94 3.43 -6.88
C ILE A 4 -7.05 1.96 -6.49
N TYR A 5 -6.62 1.07 -7.37
CA TYR A 5 -6.49 -0.35 -7.10
C TYR A 5 -5.01 -0.67 -6.90
N ARG A 6 -4.66 -1.30 -5.77
CA ARG A 6 -3.31 -1.80 -5.49
C ARG A 6 -3.39 -3.32 -5.42
N LEU A 7 -2.83 -3.97 -6.43
CA LEU A 7 -2.86 -5.42 -6.60
C LEU A 7 -1.53 -5.91 -7.17
N ASN A 8 -1.26 -7.20 -6.99
CA ASN A 8 -0.19 -7.88 -7.70
C ASN A 8 -0.55 -7.99 -9.19
N ALA A 9 0.46 -7.93 -10.07
CA ALA A 9 0.23 -8.03 -11.51
C ALA A 9 -0.45 -9.34 -11.93
N ASN A 10 -0.25 -10.44 -11.19
CA ASN A 10 -0.89 -11.73 -11.46
C ASN A 10 -2.39 -11.75 -11.14
N GLU A 11 -2.89 -10.79 -10.37
CA GLU A 11 -4.32 -10.64 -10.06
C GLU A 11 -5.05 -9.83 -11.14
N LEU A 12 -4.33 -9.32 -12.16
CA LEU A 12 -4.91 -8.58 -13.26
C LEU A 12 -5.35 -9.57 -14.35
N ASP A 13 -6.56 -10.10 -14.18
CA ASP A 13 -7.15 -11.10 -15.07
C ASP A 13 -8.30 -10.55 -15.94
N ALA A 14 -8.90 -11.44 -16.73
CA ALA A 14 -10.01 -11.08 -17.61
C ALA A 14 -11.25 -10.62 -16.82
N GLU A 15 -11.51 -11.20 -15.64
CA GLU A 15 -12.66 -10.84 -14.82
C GLU A 15 -12.50 -9.42 -14.26
N PHE A 16 -11.30 -9.05 -13.84
CA PHE A 16 -10.98 -7.70 -13.39
C PHE A 16 -11.24 -6.65 -14.49
N VAL A 17 -10.80 -6.93 -15.72
CA VAL A 17 -11.00 -6.02 -16.86
C VAL A 17 -12.48 -5.87 -17.20
N GLU A 18 -13.25 -6.96 -17.19
CA GLU A 18 -14.71 -6.90 -17.41
C GLU A 18 -15.43 -6.14 -16.28
N GLY A 19 -14.97 -6.28 -15.04
CA GLY A 19 -15.42 -5.48 -13.91
C GLY A 19 -15.21 -3.98 -14.13
N LEU A 20 -14.02 -3.57 -14.58
CA LEU A 20 -13.72 -2.18 -14.91
C LEU A 20 -14.62 -1.63 -16.02
N LYS A 21 -14.81 -2.38 -17.12
CA LYS A 21 -15.71 -1.97 -18.22
C LYS A 21 -17.15 -1.78 -17.75
N THR A 22 -17.61 -2.64 -16.83
CA THR A 22 -18.96 -2.56 -16.27
C THR A 22 -19.12 -1.32 -15.38
N LEU A 23 -18.15 -1.04 -14.50
CA LEU A 23 -18.19 0.10 -13.58
C LEU A 23 -18.07 1.46 -14.28
N PHE A 24 -17.29 1.52 -15.35
CA PHE A 24 -17.00 2.75 -16.09
C PHE A 24 -17.64 2.77 -17.48
N LYS A 25 -18.75 2.04 -17.67
CA LYS A 25 -19.47 1.97 -18.94
C LYS A 25 -19.72 3.37 -19.54
N ASP A 26 -19.42 3.51 -20.83
CA ASP A 26 -19.60 4.72 -21.63
C ASP A 26 -18.80 5.95 -21.15
N LYS A 27 -17.75 5.73 -20.33
CA LYS A 27 -16.83 6.78 -19.87
C LYS A 27 -15.45 6.58 -20.48
N GLU A 28 -14.78 7.69 -20.79
CA GLU A 28 -13.34 7.67 -21.04
C GLU A 28 -12.60 7.43 -19.72
N ILE A 29 -11.64 6.51 -19.75
CA ILE A 29 -10.80 6.17 -18.60
C ILE A 29 -9.32 6.20 -19.02
N GLU A 30 -8.45 6.54 -18.07
CA GLU A 30 -7.00 6.45 -18.18
C GLU A 30 -6.50 5.38 -17.21
N ILE A 31 -5.57 4.52 -17.64
CA ILE A 31 -4.91 3.52 -16.79
C ILE A 31 -3.41 3.83 -16.76
N ALA A 32 -2.89 4.12 -15.57
CA ALA A 32 -1.45 4.28 -15.34
C ALA A 32 -0.90 3.07 -14.58
N VAL A 33 0.06 2.36 -15.17
CA VAL A 33 0.70 1.17 -14.59
C VAL A 33 2.17 1.47 -14.31
N TYR A 34 2.62 1.18 -13.10
CA TYR A 34 4.01 1.32 -12.68
C TYR A 34 4.31 0.28 -11.60
N GLU A 35 5.57 -0.10 -11.49
CA GLU A 35 6.02 -0.96 -10.39
C GLU A 35 5.95 -0.18 -9.07
N VAL A 36 5.33 -0.79 -8.06
CA VAL A 36 5.25 -0.19 -6.73
C VAL A 36 6.43 -0.66 -5.91
N ASP A 37 7.48 0.16 -5.85
CA ASP A 37 8.55 -0.02 -4.86
C ASP A 37 8.10 0.58 -3.52
N GLU A 38 7.73 -0.31 -2.59
CA GLU A 38 7.34 0.06 -1.23
C GLU A 38 8.45 0.74 -0.45
N THR A 39 9.71 0.40 -0.70
CA THR A 39 10.86 0.98 -0.01
C THR A 39 11.02 2.42 -0.44
N ASP A 40 10.98 2.68 -1.75
CA ASP A 40 11.02 4.05 -2.27
C ASP A 40 9.81 4.85 -1.79
N TYR A 41 8.61 4.29 -1.80
CA TYR A 41 7.41 4.99 -1.29
C TYR A 41 7.54 5.37 0.19
N LEU A 42 7.99 4.43 1.04
CA LEU A 42 8.16 4.66 2.48
C LEU A 42 9.31 5.61 2.78
N THR A 43 10.35 5.65 1.94
CA THR A 43 11.53 6.49 2.14
C THR A 43 11.48 7.83 1.40
N ARG A 44 10.45 8.08 0.57
CA ARG A 44 10.25 9.33 -0.21
C ARG A 44 10.33 10.60 0.62
N SER A 45 9.95 10.56 1.90
CA SER A 45 10.13 11.68 2.82
C SER A 45 11.27 11.38 3.79
N GLU A 46 12.26 12.28 3.86
CA GLU A 46 13.35 12.20 4.84
C GLU A 46 12.84 12.11 6.28
N ALA A 47 11.70 12.74 6.59
CA ALA A 47 11.06 12.62 7.90
C ALA A 47 10.54 11.20 8.15
N ASN A 48 9.88 10.58 7.15
CA ASN A 48 9.35 9.22 7.29
C ASN A 48 10.47 8.18 7.35
N LYS A 49 11.51 8.35 6.52
CA LYS A 49 12.73 7.53 6.55
C LYS A 49 13.40 7.53 7.92
N LYS A 50 13.63 8.71 8.51
CA LYS A 50 14.22 8.84 9.86
C LYS A 50 13.37 8.16 10.92
N ARG A 51 12.04 8.31 10.84
CA ARG A 51 11.10 7.67 11.77
C ARG A 51 11.17 6.14 11.68
N LEU A 52 11.18 5.59 10.48
CA LEU A 52 11.26 4.14 10.25
C LEU A 52 12.59 3.58 10.77
N LEU A 53 13.72 4.24 10.48
CA LEU A 53 15.04 3.82 10.99
C LEU A 53 15.11 3.86 12.52
N ALA A 54 14.54 4.89 13.15
CA ALA A 54 14.45 4.96 14.61
C ALA A 54 13.59 3.83 15.19
N ALA A 55 12.44 3.55 14.57
CA ALA A 55 11.56 2.46 15.00
C ALA A 55 12.26 1.08 14.88
N MET A 56 12.99 0.84 13.80
CA MET A 56 13.78 -0.40 13.64
C MET A 56 14.82 -0.56 14.75
N LYS A 57 15.55 0.52 15.06
CA LYS A 57 16.54 0.52 16.14
C LYS A 57 15.90 0.25 17.51
N ASN A 58 14.74 0.85 17.78
CA ASN A 58 13.99 0.60 19.01
C ASN A 58 13.59 -0.87 19.14
N VAL A 59 13.15 -1.51 18.06
CA VAL A 59 12.83 -2.95 18.03
C VAL A 59 14.06 -3.81 18.29
N GLU A 60 15.18 -3.56 17.59
CA GLU A 60 16.44 -4.29 17.78
C GLU A 60 16.95 -4.19 19.22
N GLN A 61 16.81 -3.01 19.82
CA GLN A 61 17.28 -2.73 21.18
C GLN A 61 16.26 -3.11 22.26
N LYS A 62 15.07 -3.60 21.88
CA LYS A 62 13.93 -3.82 22.79
C LYS A 62 13.61 -2.60 23.66
N HIS A 63 13.72 -1.43 23.04
CA HIS A 63 13.57 -0.13 23.69
C HIS A 63 12.27 0.54 23.20
N ASP A 64 11.54 1.19 24.10
CA ASP A 64 10.30 1.93 23.80
C ASP A 64 9.26 1.12 22.99
N LEU A 65 9.13 -0.17 23.28
CA LEU A 65 8.13 -1.05 22.68
C LEU A 65 6.89 -1.15 23.57
N VAL A 66 5.72 -1.08 22.95
CA VAL A 66 4.43 -1.38 23.59
C VAL A 66 3.95 -2.71 23.05
N GLU A 67 3.80 -3.69 23.93
CA GLU A 67 3.17 -4.97 23.57
C GLU A 67 1.66 -4.80 23.57
N VAL A 68 1.03 -5.24 22.48
CA VAL A 68 -0.42 -5.15 22.30
C VAL A 68 -0.94 -6.51 21.90
N ASN A 69 -1.95 -7.00 22.62
CA ASN A 69 -2.68 -8.20 22.23
C ASN A 69 -3.77 -7.80 21.24
N LEU A 70 -3.73 -8.39 20.04
CA LEU A 70 -4.67 -8.06 18.97
C LEU A 70 -6.11 -8.44 19.31
N ALA A 71 -6.33 -9.41 20.22
CA ALA A 71 -7.66 -9.79 20.68
C ALA A 71 -8.35 -8.67 21.51
N ASP A 72 -7.57 -7.77 22.10
CA ASP A 72 -8.08 -6.69 22.96
C ASP A 72 -8.46 -5.44 22.15
N LEU A 73 -8.31 -5.47 20.82
CA LEU A 73 -8.59 -4.36 19.88
C LEU A 73 -9.92 -4.51 19.12
N GLN A 74 -10.77 -5.48 19.51
CA GLN A 74 -12.08 -5.75 18.89
C GLN A 74 -13.23 -5.02 19.57
#